data_AF-A0A665X7V9-F1
#
_entry.id   AF-A0A665X7V9-F1
#
_cell.length_a   1.000
_cell.length_b   1.000
_cell.length_c   1.000
_cell.angle_alpha   90.00
_cell.angle_beta   90.00
_cell.angle_gamma   90.00
#
_symmetry.space_group_name_H-M   'P 1'
#
loop_
_entity.id
_entity.type
_entity.pdbx_description
1 polymer ?
#
loop_
_entity_poly.entity_id
_entity_poly.type
_entity_poly.pdbx_seq_one_letter_code
_entity_poly.pdbx_strand_id
1 'polypeptide(L)' 'MSSEVQVHVGDLLQSSTTTYEVLDFSGEGIFGKVAKCRDSVTSELVAVKIHKDIEDDSTAGAHVFVLVENH' A
#
# COMPACT_ATOMS: atom_id res chain seq x y z
N MET A 1 20.35 -3.66 11.78
CA MET A 1 19.79 -2.55 10.98
C MET A 1 18.59 -3.10 10.24
N SER A 2 17.46 -3.24 10.93
CA SER A 2 16.20 -3.70 10.36
C SER A 2 15.66 -2.58 9.48
N SER A 3 15.71 -2.75 8.16
CA SER A 3 15.10 -1.83 7.21
C SER A 3 13.58 -1.95 7.37
N GLU A 4 12.99 -1.07 8.17
CA GLU A 4 11.53 -0.93 8.19
C GLU A 4 11.09 -0.46 6.80
N VAL A 5 10.27 -1.26 6.13
CA VAL A 5 9.63 -0.84 4.87
C VAL A 5 8.66 0.28 5.20
N GLN A 6 9.07 1.52 4.91
CA GLN A 6 8.24 2.71 5.00
C GLN A 6 7.79 3.08 3.59
N VAL A 7 6.48 3.04 3.35
CA VAL A 7 5.87 3.52 2.11
C VAL A 7 5.73 5.04 2.17
N HIS A 8 6.12 5.72 1.11
CA HIS A 8 6.05 7.17 0.94
C HIS A 8 5.17 7.55 -0.25
N VAL A 9 4.77 8.82 -0.30
CA VAL A 9 4.11 9.38 -1.49
C VAL A 9 5.09 9.36 -2.66
N GLY A 10 4.62 8.89 -3.81
CA GLY A 10 5.40 8.62 -5.02
C GLY A 10 5.91 7.19 -5.14
N ASP A 11 5.76 6.36 -4.10
CA ASP A 11 6.14 4.95 -4.18
C ASP A 11 5.19 4.17 -5.10
N LEU A 12 5.76 3.23 -5.85
CA LEU A 12 5.01 2.31 -6.70
C LEU A 12 4.81 0.98 -5.96
N LEU A 13 3.57 0.72 -5.58
CA LEU A 13 3.15 -0.54 -4.97
C LEU A 13 2.80 -1.53 -6.08
N GLN A 14 3.63 -2.54 -6.26
CA GLN A 14 3.41 -3.58 -7.26
C GLN A 14 2.58 -4.72 -6.64
N SER A 15 1.40 -4.94 -7.19
CA SER A 15 0.61 -6.15 -6.97
C SER A 15 0.91 -7.16 -8.07
N SER A 16 0.46 -8.40 -7.89
CA SER A 16 0.67 -9.50 -8.84
C SER A 16 0.18 -9.19 -10.25
N THR A 17 -0.79 -8.30 -10.38
CA THR A 17 -1.47 -7.97 -11.65
C THR A 17 -1.36 -6.51 -12.06
N THR A 18 -1.07 -5.60 -11.13
CA THR A 18 -1.22 -4.14 -11.33
C THR A 18 -0.22 -3.38 -10.47
N THR A 19 0.18 -2.20 -10.93
CA THR A 19 1.02 -1.27 -10.14
C THR A 19 0.17 -0.09 -9.69
N TYR A 20 0.30 0.29 -8.42
CA TYR A 20 -0.41 1.41 -7.81
C TYR A 20 0.59 2.49 -7.38
N GLU A 21 0.42 3.71 -7.86
CA GLU A 21 1.23 4.85 -7.44
C GLU A 21 0.63 5.49 -6.20
N VAL A 22 1.38 5.59 -5.11
CA VAL A 22 0.94 6.26 -3.88
C VAL A 22 0.90 7.76 -4.13
N LEU A 23 -0.28 8.36 -4.10
CA LEU A 23 -0.46 9.79 -4.30
C LEU A 23 -0.55 10.57 -2.98
N ASP A 24 -1.20 9.97 -1.98
CA ASP A 24 -1.39 10.64 -0.68
C ASP A 24 -1.71 9.60 0.41
N PHE A 25 -1.74 9.99 1.68
CA PHE A 25 -2.17 9.13 2.77
C PHE A 25 -3.48 9.64 3.34
N SER A 26 -4.55 8.88 3.13
CA SER A 26 -5.89 9.29 3.57
C SER A 26 -6.11 9.07 5.07
N GLY A 27 -5.30 8.22 5.73
CA GLY A 27 -5.38 8.04 7.18
C GLY A 27 -4.45 6.95 7.71
N GLU A 28 -4.11 7.03 8.99
CA GLU A 28 -3.40 6.00 9.74
C GLU A 28 -4.32 5.44 10.81
N GLY A 29 -4.47 4.11 10.85
CA GLY A 29 -5.23 3.42 11.88
C GLY A 29 -4.38 2.38 12.60
N ILE A 30 -4.95 1.78 13.64
CA ILE A 30 -4.28 0.75 14.46
C ILE A 30 -3.87 -0.49 13.67
N PHE A 31 -4.53 -0.76 12.54
CA PHE A 31 -4.27 -1.92 11.67
C PHE A 31 -3.29 -1.60 10.54
N GLY A 32 -2.91 -0.34 10.33
CA GLY A 32 -2.06 0.06 9.21
C GLY A 32 -2.42 1.43 8.63
N LYS A 33 -1.72 1.80 7.55
CA LYS A 33 -1.92 3.07 6.84
C LYS A 33 -2.82 2.87 5.62
N VAL A 34 -3.70 3.82 5.37
CA VAL A 34 -4.49 3.92 4.15
C VAL A 34 -3.86 4.98 3.25
N ALA A 35 -3.32 4.53 2.13
CA ALA A 35 -2.82 5.37 1.06
C ALA A 35 -3.89 5.55 -0.02
N LYS A 36 -3.99 6.74 -0.57
CA LYS A 36 -4.69 6.98 -1.83
C LYS A 36 -3.71 6.70 -2.95
N CYS A 37 -4.03 5.72 -3.78
CA CYS A 37 -3.17 5.32 -4.88
C CYS A 37 -3.88 5.47 -6.23
N ARG A 38 -3.09 5.58 -7.29
CA ARG A 38 -3.56 5.52 -8.66
C ARG A 38 -3.22 4.18 -9.28
N ASP A 39 -4.23 3.48 -9.76
CA ASP A 39 -4.05 2.26 -10.53
C ASP A 39 -3.43 2.60 -11.90
N SER A 40 -2.30 1.99 -12.25
CA SER A 40 -1.62 2.25 -13.52
C SER A 40 -2.33 1.61 -14.73
N VAL A 41 -3.18 0.60 -14.50
CA VAL A 41 -3.94 -0.13 -15.51
C VAL A 41 -5.26 0.58 -15.81
N THR A 42 -6.04 0.89 -14.78
CA THR A 42 -7.37 1.53 -14.94
C THR A 42 -7.30 3.05 -14.87
N SER A 43 -6.18 3.63 -14.44
CA SER A 43 -6.03 5.05 -14.12
C SER A 43 -6.98 5.56 -13.04
N GLU A 44 -7.65 4.68 -12.30
CA GLU A 44 -8.58 5.05 -11.24
C GLU A 44 -7.88 5.34 -9.91
N LEU A 45 -8.52 6.19 -9.11
CA LEU A 45 -8.06 6.51 -7.77
C LEU A 45 -8.68 5.53 -6.78
N VAL A 46 -7.84 4.73 -6.13
CA VAL A 46 -8.24 3.68 -5.19
C VAL A 46 -7.64 3.93 -3.81
N ALA A 47 -8.31 3.43 -2.77
CA ALA A 47 -7.76 3.40 -1.43
C ALA A 47 -7.00 2.08 -1.20
N VAL A 48 -5.76 2.16 -0.77
CA VAL A 48 -4.89 1.01 -0.54
C VAL A 48 -4.53 0.96 0.93
N LYS A 49 -4.90 -0.13 1.61
CA LYS A 49 -4.59 -0.33 3.02
C LYS A 49 -3.32 -1.18 3.15
N ILE A 50 -2.27 -0.52 3.60
CA ILE A 50 -0.96 -1.09 3.84
C ILE A 50 -0.95 -1.61 5.28
N HIS A 51 -1.01 -2.94 5.44
CA HIS A 51 -0.84 -3.57 6.74
C HIS A 51 0.66 -3.67 7.02
N LYS A 52 1.06 -3.25 8.22
CA LYS A 52 2.41 -3.50 8.71
C LYS A 52 2.36 -4.89 9.34
N ASP A 53 2.59 -5.94 8.55
CA ASP A 53 2.78 -7.27 9.11
C ASP A 53 4.02 -7.24 10.00
N ILE A 54 3.81 -7.50 11.29
CA ILE A 54 4.87 -7.63 12.30
C ILE A 54 5.02 -9.12 12.56
N GLU A 55 5.40 -9.94 11.59
CA GLU A 55 5.71 -11.35 11.88
C GLU A 55 6.89 -11.85 11.04
N ASP A 56 8.03 -11.88 11.72
CA ASP A 56 9.14 -12.84 11.69
C ASP A 56 9.00 -13.96 10.63
N ASP A 57 9.52 -13.75 9.41
CA ASP A 57 10.54 -14.62 8.79
C ASP A 57 10.89 -14.10 7.37
N SER A 58 12.09 -13.55 7.25
CA SER A 58 12.96 -13.55 6.07
C SER A 58 12.52 -12.95 4.72
N THR A 59 11.33 -12.35 4.56
CA THR A 59 11.02 -11.54 3.35
C THR A 59 10.32 -10.24 3.74
N ALA A 60 11.03 -9.11 3.69
CA ALA A 60 10.52 -7.77 4.01
C ALA A 60 9.55 -7.24 2.94
N GLY A 61 8.41 -7.90 2.77
CA GLY A 61 7.32 -7.47 1.89
C GLY A 61 6.19 -6.85 2.70
N ALA A 62 5.92 -5.56 2.52
CA ALA A 62 4.67 -4.98 2.99
C ALA A 62 3.52 -5.65 2.23
N HIS A 63 2.61 -6.34 2.94
CA HIS A 63 1.46 -6.95 2.29
C HIS A 63 0.42 -5.86 1.99
N VAL A 64 0.30 -5.51 0.71
CA VAL A 64 -0.58 -4.44 0.24
C VAL A 64 -1.97 -5.03 -0.02
N PHE A 65 -2.95 -4.67 0.82
CA PHE A 65 -4.36 -5.01 0.58
C PHE A 65 -5.06 -3.84 -0.11
N VAL A 66 -5.48 -4.05 -1.35
CA VAL A 66 -6.25 -3.06 -2.12
C VAL A 66 -7.71 -3.19 -1.73
N LEU A 67 -8.21 -2.23 -0.94
CA LEU A 67 -9.63 -2.10 -0.63
C LEU A 67 -10.21 -1.13 -1.66
N VAL A 68 -10.68 -1.65 -2.78
CA VAL A 68 -11.47 -0.85 -3.72
C VAL A 68 -12.79 -0.50 -3.03
N GLU A 69 -12.86 0.64 -2.36
CA GLU A 69 -14.14 1.24 -1.99
C GLU A 69 -14.81 1.77 -3.26
N ASN A 70 -15.45 0.87 -4.01
CA ASN A 70 -16.50 1.25 -4.94
C ASN A 70 -17.75 1.56 -4.09
N HIS A 71 -18.11 2.83 -4.02
CA HIS A 71 -19.38 3.28 -3.45
C HIS A 71 -20.57 2.86 -4.31
#